data_AF-A0A7S1QNM3-F1
#
_entry.id   AF-A0A7S1QNM3-F1
#
_cell.length_a   1.000
_cell.length_b   1.000
_cell.length_c   1.000
_cell.angle_alpha   90.00
_cell.angle_beta   90.00
_cell.angle_gamma   90.00
#
_symmetry.space_group_name_H-M   'P 1'
#
loop_
_entity.id
_entity.type
_entity.pdbx_description
1 polymer ?
#
loop_
_entity_poly.entity_id
_entity_poly.type
_entity_poly.pdbx_seq_one_letter_code
_entity_poly.pdbx_strand_id
1 'polypeptide(L)'
;RWLKLPGGKPCSPGSACRNEPLPDSPGMMRLAAVVWWASALPAHGVLTMGPARGPVAMYSNLSCPFESSKWSCTHMGGQFRQQAELGSERFEAHSGTIQEAFRLPPPPNSRTVIIGDSTLRQVFTSIACLSSPWLVESKVDWIPHHACKRKANNCIDGGVHGKFNVGSLVYENGHEIHYLPHSGASKAQTEGDIFARMRGDLAVDGGVGLGGHTAVETRGSEQLWAGDVIVASVGVHDESVETNLAGLSGLGRALLRLPDRPRLIFVASSTQHFASADGTWERCPQRPCSCQPGLRRSVREDREATIFRPGVNVDEVLTWNDTDLGEYNIGNGDCTHYCMPGVPD
;
A
#
# COMPACT_ATOMS: atom_id res chain seq x y z
N ARG A 1 -10.22 40.65 -1.35
CA ARG A 1 -10.60 41.52 -2.49
C ARG A 1 -10.74 40.63 -3.72
N TRP A 2 -11.94 40.51 -4.27
CA TRP A 2 -12.26 39.68 -5.43
C TRP A 2 -12.01 40.46 -6.72
N LEU A 3 -11.38 39.84 -7.71
CA LEU A 3 -11.28 40.35 -9.08
C LEU A 3 -12.21 39.51 -9.98
N LYS A 4 -13.31 40.13 -10.40
CA LYS A 4 -14.20 39.65 -11.46
C LYS A 4 -13.59 40.02 -12.81
N LEU A 5 -13.56 39.07 -13.75
CA LEU A 5 -13.43 39.35 -15.19
C LEU A 5 -14.82 39.40 -15.84
N PRO A 6 -15.07 40.27 -16.83
CA PRO A 6 -16.39 40.50 -17.39
C PRO A 6 -16.67 39.62 -18.62
N GLY A 7 -17.94 39.28 -18.82
CA GLY A 7 -18.49 39.10 -20.17
C GLY A 7 -18.62 37.67 -20.68
N GLY A 8 -19.63 36.95 -20.21
CA GLY A 8 -20.21 35.80 -20.92
C GLY A 8 -21.70 35.74 -20.60
N LYS A 9 -22.57 35.96 -21.60
CA LYS A 9 -24.02 35.88 -21.43
C LYS A 9 -24.45 34.43 -21.20
N PRO A 10 -25.39 34.14 -20.28
CA PRO A 10 -25.97 32.81 -20.15
C PRO A 10 -26.95 32.53 -21.30
N CYS A 11 -26.82 31.38 -21.94
CA CYS A 11 -27.84 30.82 -22.83
C CYS A 11 -29.01 30.28 -21.99
N SER A 12 -30.23 30.75 -22.26
CA SER A 12 -31.45 30.22 -21.63
C SER A 12 -31.82 28.86 -22.23
N PRO A 13 -32.49 27.96 -21.46
CA PRO A 13 -32.89 26.66 -21.98
C PRO A 13 -34.08 26.82 -22.93
N GLY A 14 -33.91 26.43 -24.20
CA GLY A 14 -35.04 26.33 -25.15
C GLY A 14 -34.80 26.74 -26.60
N SER A 15 -33.58 27.10 -27.02
CA SER A 15 -33.32 27.41 -28.44
C SER A 15 -32.03 26.78 -28.97
N ALA A 16 -32.14 26.16 -30.14
CA ALA A 16 -31.09 25.44 -30.83
C ALA A 16 -30.02 26.40 -31.39
N CYS A 17 -28.77 26.26 -30.94
CA CYS A 17 -27.63 26.89 -31.57
C CYS A 17 -27.21 26.09 -32.80
N ARG A 18 -27.44 26.64 -34.00
CA ARG A 18 -26.85 26.14 -35.25
C ARG A 18 -25.40 26.65 -35.35
N ASN A 19 -24.47 25.74 -35.62
CA ASN A 19 -23.09 26.06 -35.96
C ASN A 19 -23.03 26.48 -37.43
N GLU A 20 -22.53 27.68 -37.71
CA GLU A 20 -22.07 28.05 -39.06
C GLU A 20 -20.56 27.79 -39.18
N PRO A 21 -20.08 27.26 -40.32
CA PRO A 21 -18.65 27.09 -40.58
C PRO A 21 -18.05 28.36 -41.19
N LEU A 22 -16.80 28.68 -40.80
CA LEU A 22 -15.97 29.70 -41.47
C LEU A 22 -14.79 29.04 -42.20
N PRO A 23 -14.30 29.68 -43.29
CA PRO A 23 -13.69 28.98 -44.43
C PRO A 23 -12.16 28.82 -44.38
N ASP A 24 -11.69 28.02 -45.34
CA ASP A 24 -10.34 27.51 -45.58
C ASP A 24 -9.25 28.53 -45.98
N SER A 25 -8.03 28.24 -45.47
CA SER A 25 -6.69 28.30 -46.12
C SER A 25 -6.00 29.67 -46.37
N PRO A 26 -4.65 29.72 -46.61
CA PRO A 26 -3.56 28.73 -46.44
C PRO A 26 -2.25 29.24 -45.77
N GLY A 27 -1.43 28.29 -45.27
CA GLY A 27 0.04 28.22 -45.46
C GLY A 27 0.99 29.20 -44.73
N MET A 28 1.80 28.67 -43.80
CA MET A 28 3.27 28.84 -43.77
C MET A 28 3.91 28.04 -42.62
N MET A 29 4.83 27.14 -42.95
CA MET A 29 5.80 26.57 -42.02
C MET A 29 6.74 27.67 -41.50
N ARG A 30 6.94 27.74 -40.18
CA ARG A 30 8.23 28.14 -39.58
C ARG A 30 8.50 27.37 -38.31
N LEU A 31 9.65 26.68 -38.30
CA LEU A 31 10.34 26.25 -37.10
C LEU A 31 10.58 27.46 -36.20
N ALA A 32 10.30 27.32 -34.90
CA ALA A 32 10.88 28.16 -33.87
C ALA A 32 11.34 27.26 -32.74
N ALA A 33 12.66 27.10 -32.65
CA ALA A 33 13.35 26.64 -31.46
C ALA A 33 13.07 27.65 -30.34
N VAL A 34 12.52 27.19 -29.21
CA VAL A 34 12.39 27.98 -28.00
C VAL A 34 13.57 27.65 -27.10
N VAL A 35 14.54 28.55 -27.11
CA VAL A 35 15.58 28.69 -26.10
C VAL A 35 14.89 29.06 -24.79
N TRP A 36 15.04 28.22 -23.75
CA TRP A 36 14.68 28.61 -22.38
C TRP A 36 15.90 29.21 -21.68
N TRP A 37 15.74 30.45 -21.25
CA TRP A 37 16.66 31.18 -20.39
C TRP A 37 16.63 30.60 -18.98
N ALA A 38 17.83 30.37 -18.44
CA ALA A 38 18.08 30.04 -17.05
C ALA A 38 17.78 31.24 -16.15
N SER A 39 16.90 31.04 -15.18
CA SER A 39 16.75 31.92 -14.02
C SER A 39 17.26 31.17 -12.80
N ALA A 40 18.19 31.80 -12.09
CA ALA A 40 18.99 31.26 -11.01
C ALA A 40 18.18 30.57 -9.89
N LEU A 41 18.50 29.30 -9.64
CA LEU A 41 18.25 28.62 -8.37
C LEU A 41 19.49 28.75 -7.49
N PRO A 42 19.37 29.04 -6.18
CA PRO A 42 20.52 29.08 -5.29
C PRO A 42 21.11 27.69 -5.13
N ALA A 43 22.44 27.65 -5.22
CA ALA A 43 23.29 26.48 -5.14
C ALA A 43 23.13 25.73 -3.80
N HIS A 44 23.10 24.40 -3.92
CA HIS A 44 23.67 23.41 -2.99
C HIS A 44 23.72 23.80 -1.51
N GLY A 45 22.59 23.66 -0.82
CA GLY A 45 22.60 23.29 0.59
C GLY A 45 22.95 21.80 0.70
N VAL A 46 24.23 21.48 0.91
CA VAL A 46 24.62 20.14 1.37
C VAL A 46 24.08 20.00 2.79
N LEU A 47 22.99 19.25 2.95
CA LEU A 47 22.53 18.75 4.24
C LEU A 47 23.63 17.83 4.79
N THR A 48 24.51 18.40 5.61
CA THR A 48 25.40 17.62 6.45
C THR A 48 24.55 17.04 7.57
N MET A 49 24.17 15.76 7.42
CA MET A 49 23.63 14.99 8.53
C MET A 49 24.72 14.90 9.60
N GLY A 50 24.58 15.68 10.67
CA GLY A 50 25.35 15.45 11.89
C GLY A 50 25.10 14.02 12.40
N PRO A 51 26.01 13.43 13.17
CA PRO A 51 25.83 12.08 13.68
C PRO A 51 24.59 12.06 14.59
N ALA A 52 23.51 11.45 14.09
CA ALA A 52 22.29 11.25 14.85
C ALA A 52 22.61 10.29 16.01
N ARG A 53 22.81 10.85 17.20
CA ARG A 53 22.72 10.12 18.46
C ARG A 53 21.28 10.20 18.92
N GLY A 54 20.45 9.32 18.38
CA GLY A 54 19.05 9.14 18.72
C GLY A 54 18.59 7.77 18.20
N PRO A 55 17.55 7.18 18.80
CA PRO A 55 17.07 5.84 18.46
C PRO A 55 16.80 5.76 16.95
N VAL A 56 17.27 4.68 16.32
CA VAL A 56 17.27 4.54 14.85
C VAL A 56 15.85 4.23 14.39
N ALA A 57 15.01 5.24 14.31
CA ALA A 57 13.90 5.22 13.36
C ALA A 57 14.54 5.10 11.96
N MET A 58 14.43 3.92 11.35
CA MET A 58 15.11 3.60 10.08
C MET A 58 14.63 4.51 8.93
N TYR A 59 13.42 5.06 9.06
CA TYR A 59 12.88 6.17 8.28
C TYR A 59 11.95 6.99 9.19
N SER A 60 11.71 8.26 8.88
CA SER A 60 10.77 9.09 9.64
C SER A 60 10.32 10.31 8.86
N ASN A 61 9.12 10.82 9.16
CA ASN A 61 8.64 12.12 8.70
C ASN A 61 8.76 12.29 7.17
N LEU A 62 8.31 11.30 6.42
CA LEU A 62 8.37 11.27 4.95
C LEU A 62 9.80 11.24 4.39
N SER A 63 10.79 10.76 5.16
CA SER A 63 12.16 10.58 4.65
C SER A 63 12.25 9.46 3.59
N CYS A 64 11.28 8.55 3.59
CA CYS A 64 11.16 7.48 2.62
C CYS A 64 10.08 7.80 1.57
N PRO A 65 10.36 7.72 0.26
CA PRO A 65 9.40 8.09 -0.79
C PRO A 65 8.14 7.21 -0.83
N PHE A 66 8.18 6.01 -0.24
CA PHE A 66 7.04 5.09 -0.14
C PHE A 66 6.14 5.39 1.06
N GLU A 67 6.65 6.12 2.06
CA GLU A 67 5.93 6.46 3.28
C GLU A 67 4.75 7.37 2.96
N SER A 68 3.52 6.88 3.19
CA SER A 68 2.32 7.67 2.97
C SER A 68 2.11 8.68 4.09
N SER A 69 1.75 9.92 3.75
CA SER A 69 1.37 10.96 4.72
C SER A 69 0.19 10.55 5.59
N LYS A 70 -0.63 9.58 5.14
CA LYS A 70 -1.72 9.01 5.94
C LYS A 70 -1.19 8.32 7.19
N TRP A 71 -0.05 7.62 7.07
CA TRP A 71 0.50 6.75 8.11
C TRP A 71 1.70 7.36 8.83
N SER A 72 2.30 8.41 8.24
CA SER A 72 3.39 9.18 8.86
C SER A 72 2.88 10.02 10.03
N CYS A 73 2.79 9.39 11.21
CA CYS A 73 2.31 10.05 12.40
C CYS A 73 3.28 11.14 12.91
N THR A 74 4.58 10.99 12.65
CA THR A 74 5.56 12.06 12.87
C THR A 74 5.24 13.30 12.03
N HIS A 75 4.86 13.13 10.76
CA HIS A 75 4.47 14.22 9.88
C HIS A 75 3.15 14.88 10.31
N MET A 76 2.20 14.10 10.83
CA MET A 76 0.94 14.62 11.37
C MET A 76 1.15 15.50 12.62
N GLY A 77 2.22 15.27 13.38
CA GLY A 77 2.60 16.08 14.54
C GLY A 77 1.72 15.88 15.77
N GLY A 78 1.93 16.69 16.81
CA GLY A 78 1.15 16.65 18.05
C GLY A 78 1.16 15.26 18.71
N GLN A 79 -0.02 14.79 19.14
CA GLN A 79 -0.18 13.47 19.76
C GLN A 79 0.21 12.30 18.85
N PHE A 80 0.06 12.44 17.53
CA PHE A 80 0.40 11.36 16.58
C PHE A 80 1.92 11.12 16.57
N ARG A 81 2.71 12.19 16.62
CA ARG A 81 4.16 12.08 16.70
C ARG A 81 4.60 11.28 17.93
N GLN A 82 3.97 11.50 19.08
CA GLN A 82 4.26 10.74 20.30
C GLN A 82 3.96 9.24 20.12
N GLN A 83 2.87 8.88 19.41
CA GLN A 83 2.57 7.49 19.11
C GLN A 83 3.61 6.84 18.19
N ALA A 84 4.11 7.57 17.18
CA ALA A 84 5.20 7.09 16.33
C ALA A 84 6.51 6.90 17.12
N GLU A 85 6.82 7.83 18.02
CA GLU A 85 8.00 7.74 18.90
C GLU A 85 7.90 6.52 19.82
N LEU A 86 6.76 6.32 20.50
CA LEU A 86 6.52 5.14 21.35
C LEU A 86 6.57 3.82 20.57
N GLY A 87 5.99 3.79 19.37
CA GLY A 87 6.06 2.62 18.49
C GLY A 87 7.51 2.31 18.10
N SER A 88 8.26 3.33 17.67
CA SER A 88 9.67 3.19 17.29
C SER A 88 10.52 2.69 18.46
N GLU A 89 10.34 3.23 19.67
CA GLU A 89 11.04 2.79 20.88
C GLU A 89 10.74 1.32 21.22
N ARG A 90 9.48 0.88 21.10
CA ARG A 90 9.08 -0.50 21.37
C ARG A 90 9.79 -1.49 20.43
N PHE A 91 9.91 -1.14 19.16
CA PHE A 91 10.50 -2.03 18.15
C PHE A 91 12.00 -1.77 17.90
N GLU A 92 12.60 -0.78 18.58
CA GLU A 92 14.03 -0.46 18.46
C GLU A 92 14.91 -1.68 18.77
N ALA A 93 14.53 -2.49 19.77
CA ALA A 93 15.25 -3.72 20.13
C ALA A 93 15.33 -4.73 18.96
N HIS A 94 14.43 -4.63 17.99
CA HIS A 94 14.38 -5.49 16.80
C HIS A 94 15.07 -4.87 15.58
N SER A 95 15.50 -3.60 15.64
CA SER A 95 16.12 -2.89 14.51
C SER A 95 17.34 -3.63 13.93
N GLY A 96 18.17 -4.25 14.78
CA GLY A 96 19.31 -5.06 14.33
C GLY A 96 18.89 -6.30 13.54
N THR A 97 17.85 -7.01 14.01
CA THR A 97 17.28 -8.18 13.30
C THR A 97 16.64 -7.76 11.98
N ILE A 98 15.92 -6.64 11.96
CA ILE A 98 15.29 -6.10 10.75
C ILE A 98 16.36 -5.74 9.71
N GLN A 99 17.40 -5.01 10.11
CA GLN A 99 18.51 -4.69 9.21
C GLN A 99 19.22 -5.94 8.68
N GLU A 100 19.41 -6.96 9.52
CA GLU A 100 20.03 -8.20 9.11
C GLU A 100 19.14 -9.00 8.14
N ALA A 101 17.82 -9.02 8.35
CA ALA A 101 16.88 -9.66 7.43
C ALA A 101 16.96 -9.05 6.01
N PHE A 102 17.14 -7.74 5.89
CA PHE A 102 17.30 -7.07 4.60
C PHE A 102 18.72 -7.13 4.02
N ARG A 103 19.72 -7.58 4.80
CA ARG A 103 21.07 -7.89 4.30
C ARG A 103 21.17 -9.27 3.67
N LEU A 104 20.31 -10.21 4.08
CA LEU A 104 20.27 -11.53 3.47
C LEU A 104 19.65 -11.41 2.08
N PRO A 105 20.40 -11.68 1.00
CA PRO A 105 19.84 -11.56 -0.34
C PRO A 105 18.73 -12.61 -0.48
N PRO A 106 17.51 -12.23 -0.89
CA PRO A 106 16.51 -13.21 -1.29
C PRO A 106 17.05 -14.10 -2.41
N PRO A 107 16.43 -15.27 -2.66
CA PRO A 107 16.85 -16.14 -3.76
C PRO A 107 16.94 -15.32 -5.06
N PRO A 108 18.05 -15.40 -5.82
CA PRO A 108 18.22 -14.58 -7.01
C PRO A 108 17.14 -14.90 -8.04
N ASN A 109 16.66 -13.86 -8.73
CA ASN A 109 15.59 -13.97 -9.74
C ASN A 109 14.29 -14.61 -9.23
N SER A 110 13.98 -14.48 -7.94
CA SER A 110 12.68 -14.85 -7.38
C SER A 110 11.78 -13.64 -7.20
N ARG A 111 10.48 -13.87 -7.01
CA ARG A 111 9.50 -12.80 -6.79
C ARG A 111 8.68 -13.06 -5.54
N THR A 112 8.42 -12.00 -4.80
CA THR A 112 7.43 -11.96 -3.73
C THR A 112 6.24 -11.12 -4.15
N VAL A 113 5.05 -11.69 -4.09
CA VAL A 113 3.80 -11.00 -4.44
C VAL A 113 2.96 -10.85 -3.19
N ILE A 114 2.87 -9.62 -2.68
CA ILE A 114 2.08 -9.24 -1.53
C ILE A 114 0.68 -8.87 -2.01
N ILE A 115 -0.31 -9.68 -1.64
CA ILE A 115 -1.71 -9.51 -2.00
C ILE A 115 -2.49 -9.19 -0.75
N GLY A 116 -2.93 -7.94 -0.60
CA GLY A 116 -3.66 -7.52 0.58
C GLY A 116 -4.44 -6.24 0.38
N ASP A 117 -5.08 -5.79 1.44
CA ASP A 117 -5.74 -4.50 1.46
C ASP A 117 -4.78 -3.40 1.95
N SER A 118 -5.31 -2.36 2.62
CA SER A 118 -4.50 -1.27 3.14
C SER A 118 -3.58 -1.66 4.31
N THR A 119 -3.78 -2.79 4.97
CA THR A 119 -2.92 -3.25 6.08
C THR A 119 -1.62 -3.88 5.57
N LEU A 120 -1.70 -4.86 4.66
CA LEU A 120 -0.50 -5.36 3.97
C LEU A 120 0.16 -4.32 3.07
N ARG A 121 -0.57 -3.27 2.66
CA ARG A 121 0.07 -2.10 2.04
C ARG A 121 1.00 -1.37 3.00
N GLN A 122 0.66 -1.26 4.30
CA GLN A 122 1.58 -0.71 5.29
C GLN A 122 2.84 -1.58 5.40
N VAL A 123 2.68 -2.90 5.40
CA VAL A 123 3.80 -3.84 5.41
C VAL A 123 4.68 -3.68 4.17
N PHE A 124 4.09 -3.60 2.97
CA PHE A 124 4.85 -3.31 1.75
C PHE A 124 5.58 -1.96 1.82
N THR A 125 4.92 -0.90 2.32
CA THR A 125 5.56 0.40 2.51
C THR A 125 6.73 0.31 3.49
N SER A 126 6.57 -0.41 4.59
CA SER A 126 7.64 -0.64 5.56
C SER A 126 8.83 -1.35 4.90
N ILE A 127 8.59 -2.49 4.24
CA ILE A 127 9.60 -3.21 3.47
C ILE A 127 10.32 -2.27 2.50
N ALA A 128 9.58 -1.48 1.72
CA ALA A 128 10.16 -0.56 0.75
C ALA A 128 11.04 0.53 1.38
N CYS A 129 10.63 1.05 2.54
CA CYS A 129 11.39 2.06 3.27
C CYS A 129 12.63 1.49 3.94
N LEU A 130 12.49 0.35 4.61
CA LEU A 130 13.57 -0.33 5.28
C LEU A 130 14.60 -0.84 4.28
N SER A 131 14.14 -1.30 3.11
CA SER A 131 15.01 -1.86 2.08
C SER A 131 15.50 -0.86 1.04
N SER A 132 15.12 0.42 1.14
CA SER A 132 15.41 1.42 0.11
C SER A 132 16.89 1.55 -0.27
N PRO A 133 17.88 1.37 0.64
CA PRO A 133 19.29 1.44 0.27
C PRO A 133 19.75 0.36 -0.71
N TRP A 134 19.01 -0.74 -0.88
CA TRP A 134 19.37 -1.88 -1.73
C TRP A 134 18.51 -1.99 -2.99
N LEU A 135 17.62 -1.04 -3.23
CA LEU A 135 16.77 -1.01 -4.42
C LEU A 135 17.55 -0.47 -5.62
N VAL A 136 17.51 -1.19 -6.74
CA VAL A 136 18.01 -0.70 -8.03
C VAL A 136 16.93 -0.01 -8.84
N GLU A 137 15.68 -0.42 -8.64
CA GLU A 137 14.54 0.13 -9.32
C GLU A 137 13.32 0.02 -8.41
N SER A 138 12.45 1.02 -8.49
CA SER A 138 11.16 1.00 -7.84
C SER A 138 10.15 1.75 -8.67
N LYS A 139 8.93 1.25 -8.74
CA LYS A 139 7.82 1.92 -9.42
C LYS A 139 6.57 1.78 -8.60
N VAL A 140 5.83 2.87 -8.52
CA VAL A 140 4.62 2.97 -7.71
C VAL A 140 3.58 3.70 -8.54
N ASP A 141 2.39 3.12 -8.64
CA ASP A 141 1.25 3.78 -9.25
C ASP A 141 0.58 4.69 -8.22
N TRP A 142 1.11 5.91 -8.13
CA TRP A 142 0.60 6.95 -7.25
C TRP A 142 -0.76 7.43 -7.70
N ILE A 143 -1.71 7.49 -6.76
CA ILE A 143 -3.01 8.09 -7.01
C ILE A 143 -2.81 9.60 -7.22
N PRO A 144 -3.26 10.17 -8.35
CA PRO A 144 -3.04 11.59 -8.64
C PRO A 144 -3.71 12.52 -7.63
N HIS A 145 -4.87 12.11 -7.11
CA HIS A 145 -5.61 12.84 -6.08
C HIS A 145 -6.51 11.87 -5.30
N HIS A 146 -6.46 11.94 -3.98
CA HIS A 146 -7.35 11.23 -3.06
C HIS A 146 -7.92 12.21 -2.04
N ALA A 147 -9.16 11.99 -1.64
CA ALA A 147 -9.80 12.92 -0.71
C ALA A 147 -9.13 12.86 0.67
N CYS A 148 -8.32 13.86 0.99
CA CYS A 148 -7.89 14.14 2.35
C CYS A 148 -9.13 14.43 3.20
N LYS A 149 -9.58 13.43 3.96
CA LYS A 149 -10.63 13.65 4.96
C LYS A 149 -10.09 14.68 5.95
N ARG A 150 -10.92 15.69 6.27
CA ARG A 150 -10.62 16.97 6.96
C ARG A 150 -9.93 16.91 8.35
N LYS A 151 -9.25 15.83 8.73
CA LYS A 151 -8.72 15.59 10.09
C LYS A 151 -7.21 15.32 10.17
N ALA A 152 -6.53 15.03 9.07
CA ALA A 152 -5.06 14.97 9.06
C ALA A 152 -4.53 16.34 8.65
N ASN A 153 -3.98 17.11 9.59
CA ASN A 153 -3.58 18.50 9.37
C ASN A 153 -2.48 18.67 8.29
N ASN A 154 -1.81 17.58 7.89
CA ASN A 154 -0.76 17.57 6.88
C ASN A 154 -0.97 16.41 5.88
N CYS A 155 -2.18 16.25 5.39
CA CYS A 155 -2.46 15.23 4.37
C CYS A 155 -1.92 15.66 3.00
N ILE A 156 -1.17 14.78 2.34
CA ILE A 156 -0.73 14.92 0.95
C ILE A 156 -1.73 14.14 0.10
N ASP A 157 -2.54 14.83 -0.71
CA ASP A 157 -3.65 14.23 -1.45
C ASP A 157 -3.21 13.46 -2.71
N GLY A 158 -1.97 13.56 -3.17
CA GLY A 158 -1.52 12.84 -4.36
C GLY A 158 -0.02 12.83 -4.57
N GLY A 159 0.42 12.02 -5.52
CA GLY A 159 1.84 11.87 -5.86
C GLY A 159 2.64 11.12 -4.80
N VAL A 160 3.96 11.38 -4.76
CA VAL A 160 4.88 10.79 -3.76
C VAL A 160 4.41 11.16 -2.36
N HIS A 161 4.46 10.20 -1.44
CA HIS A 161 3.84 10.27 -0.10
C HIS A 161 2.32 10.35 -0.06
N GLY A 162 1.65 10.32 -1.22
CA GLY A 162 0.20 10.15 -1.30
C GLY A 162 -0.22 8.69 -1.04
N LYS A 163 -1.37 8.31 -1.59
CA LYS A 163 -1.82 6.91 -1.64
C LYS A 163 -1.38 6.33 -2.99
N PHE A 164 -0.98 5.06 -3.02
CA PHE A 164 -0.72 4.32 -4.26
C PHE A 164 -1.66 3.12 -4.41
N ASN A 165 -1.82 2.62 -5.63
CA ASN A 165 -2.63 1.43 -5.89
C ASN A 165 -1.78 0.17 -5.93
N VAL A 166 -0.71 0.18 -6.71
CA VAL A 166 0.23 -0.94 -6.92
C VAL A 166 1.66 -0.43 -6.74
N GLY A 167 2.55 -1.32 -6.31
CA GLY A 167 3.96 -1.00 -6.13
C GLY A 167 4.85 -2.17 -6.50
N SER A 168 6.03 -1.88 -7.02
CA SER A 168 7.07 -2.87 -7.30
C SER A 168 8.42 -2.36 -6.83
N LEU A 169 9.20 -3.26 -6.24
CA LEU A 169 10.57 -3.06 -5.77
C LEU A 169 11.46 -4.06 -6.49
N VAL A 170 12.61 -3.63 -6.98
CA VAL A 170 13.60 -4.50 -7.63
C VAL A 170 14.95 -4.31 -6.94
N TYR A 171 15.59 -5.43 -6.61
CA TYR A 171 16.88 -5.48 -5.90
C TYR A 171 18.03 -5.82 -6.85
N GLU A 172 19.27 -5.55 -6.41
CA GLU A 172 20.49 -5.81 -7.19
C GLU A 172 20.64 -7.27 -7.64
N ASN A 173 20.17 -8.22 -6.82
CA ASN A 173 20.22 -9.66 -7.10
C ASN A 173 19.09 -10.14 -8.04
N GLY A 174 18.30 -9.23 -8.60
CA GLY A 174 17.18 -9.55 -9.49
C GLY A 174 15.93 -10.03 -8.77
N HIS A 175 15.88 -10.01 -7.43
CA HIS A 175 14.64 -10.25 -6.71
C HIS A 175 13.66 -9.10 -6.92
N GLU A 176 12.36 -9.42 -6.97
CA GLU A 176 11.30 -8.42 -7.09
C GLU A 176 10.25 -8.61 -5.98
N ILE A 177 9.75 -7.51 -5.43
CA ILE A 177 8.61 -7.52 -4.52
C ILE A 177 7.50 -6.66 -5.13
N HIS A 178 6.32 -7.24 -5.30
CA HIS A 178 5.14 -6.55 -5.83
C HIS A 178 4.05 -6.48 -4.78
N TYR A 179 3.38 -5.33 -4.67
CA TYR A 179 2.12 -5.19 -3.96
C TYR A 179 0.95 -5.09 -4.94
N LEU A 180 -0.01 -6.00 -4.80
CA LEU A 180 -1.25 -6.04 -5.55
C LEU A 180 -2.43 -5.84 -4.58
N PRO A 181 -3.27 -4.81 -4.78
CA PRO A 181 -4.43 -4.61 -3.93
C PRO A 181 -5.51 -5.63 -4.29
N HIS A 182 -6.05 -6.34 -3.29
CA HIS A 182 -7.35 -7.00 -3.44
C HIS A 182 -8.43 -6.22 -2.67
N SER A 183 -9.71 -6.52 -2.95
CA SER A 183 -10.94 -5.89 -2.42
C SER A 183 -10.75 -4.88 -1.27
N GLY A 184 -11.06 -3.60 -1.50
CA GLY A 184 -11.00 -2.53 -0.48
C GLY A 184 -10.19 -1.29 -0.90
N ALA A 185 -9.33 -1.41 -1.92
CA ALA A 185 -8.71 -0.24 -2.55
C ALA A 185 -9.65 0.41 -3.59
N SER A 186 -9.27 1.57 -4.15
CA SER A 186 -10.15 2.31 -5.07
C SER A 186 -10.48 1.50 -6.32
N LYS A 187 -11.78 1.42 -6.65
CA LYS A 187 -12.38 0.62 -7.73
C LYS A 187 -11.72 0.73 -9.12
N ALA A 188 -10.97 1.80 -9.38
CA ALA A 188 -10.35 2.03 -10.68
C ALA A 188 -9.23 1.03 -11.04
N GLN A 189 -8.63 0.37 -10.04
CA GLN A 189 -7.50 -0.55 -10.25
C GLN A 189 -7.52 -1.78 -9.35
N THR A 190 -8.58 -1.98 -8.55
CA THR A 190 -8.76 -3.22 -7.81
C THR A 190 -9.38 -4.26 -8.71
N GLU A 191 -8.69 -5.38 -8.86
CA GLU A 191 -9.31 -6.60 -9.30
C GLU A 191 -10.35 -7.05 -8.26
N GLY A 192 -11.59 -7.34 -8.71
CA GLY A 192 -12.71 -7.61 -7.80
C GLY A 192 -12.50 -8.86 -6.94
N ASP A 193 -11.93 -9.92 -7.52
CA ASP A 193 -11.60 -11.18 -6.84
C ASP A 193 -10.31 -11.76 -7.45
N ILE A 194 -9.17 -11.19 -7.05
CA ILE A 194 -7.84 -11.60 -7.53
C ILE A 194 -7.58 -13.10 -7.29
N PHE A 195 -8.10 -13.66 -6.21
CA PHE A 195 -7.89 -15.07 -5.88
C PHE A 195 -8.67 -15.97 -6.84
N ALA A 196 -9.89 -15.58 -7.22
CA ALA A 196 -10.65 -16.30 -8.24
C ALA A 196 -9.98 -16.24 -9.62
N ARG A 197 -9.44 -15.09 -10.05
CA ARG A 197 -8.67 -15.02 -11.30
C ARG A 197 -7.42 -15.87 -11.24
N MET A 198 -6.59 -15.72 -10.21
CA MET A 198 -5.35 -16.50 -10.09
C MET A 198 -5.62 -18.01 -10.14
N ARG A 199 -6.73 -18.46 -9.56
CA ARG A 199 -7.19 -19.85 -9.69
C ARG A 199 -7.64 -20.20 -11.11
N GLY A 200 -8.26 -19.26 -11.82
CA GLY A 200 -8.60 -19.36 -13.24
C GLY A 200 -7.35 -19.52 -14.11
N ASP A 201 -6.36 -18.65 -13.95
CA ASP A 201 -5.06 -18.74 -14.64
C ASP A 201 -4.42 -20.10 -14.40
N LEU A 202 -4.44 -20.56 -13.14
CA LEU A 202 -3.88 -21.87 -12.78
C LEU A 202 -4.59 -23.02 -13.52
N ALA A 203 -5.90 -22.92 -13.72
CA ALA A 203 -6.69 -23.94 -14.39
C ALA A 203 -6.49 -23.93 -15.93
N VAL A 204 -6.17 -22.78 -16.51
CA VAL A 204 -6.03 -22.61 -17.97
C VAL A 204 -4.57 -22.79 -18.40
N ASP A 205 -3.65 -22.11 -17.72
CA ASP A 205 -2.26 -21.97 -18.14
C ASP A 205 -1.29 -22.81 -17.30
N GLY A 206 -1.76 -23.42 -16.20
CA GLY A 206 -0.93 -24.20 -15.28
C GLY A 206 -0.02 -23.36 -14.38
N GLY A 207 -0.15 -22.03 -14.41
CA GLY A 207 0.59 -21.09 -13.59
C GLY A 207 -0.28 -19.94 -13.11
N VAL A 208 0.20 -19.17 -12.14
CA VAL A 208 -0.51 -17.99 -11.64
C VAL A 208 0.11 -16.74 -12.24
N GLY A 209 -0.68 -15.96 -12.99
CA GLY A 209 -0.22 -14.71 -13.60
C GLY A 209 -0.29 -13.51 -12.66
N LEU A 210 0.59 -12.54 -12.88
CA LEU A 210 0.53 -11.20 -12.25
C LEU A 210 -0.53 -10.29 -12.90
N GLY A 211 -1.07 -10.68 -14.06
CA GLY A 211 -2.29 -10.11 -14.65
C GLY A 211 -2.14 -8.67 -15.16
N GLY A 212 -0.92 -8.21 -15.49
CA GLY A 212 -0.66 -6.84 -15.92
C GLY A 212 -0.95 -5.76 -14.86
N HIS A 213 -1.19 -6.16 -13.61
CA HIS A 213 -1.51 -5.27 -12.49
C HIS A 213 -0.29 -4.88 -11.66
N THR A 214 0.92 -5.20 -12.11
CA THR A 214 2.16 -4.74 -11.47
C THR A 214 2.50 -3.32 -11.89
N ALA A 215 3.17 -2.58 -11.01
CA ALA A 215 3.61 -1.22 -11.35
C ALA A 215 4.69 -1.22 -12.45
N VAL A 216 5.51 -2.28 -12.53
CA VAL A 216 6.55 -2.48 -13.56
C VAL A 216 6.15 -3.65 -14.44
N GLU A 217 6.53 -3.61 -15.72
CA GLU A 217 6.54 -4.80 -16.56
C GLU A 217 7.51 -5.82 -15.94
N THR A 218 7.03 -7.02 -15.65
CA THR A 218 7.81 -8.02 -14.92
C THR A 218 9.03 -8.44 -15.73
N ARG A 219 10.20 -8.58 -15.10
CA ARG A 219 11.37 -9.08 -15.82
C ARG A 219 11.20 -10.57 -16.07
N GLY A 220 10.76 -10.93 -17.29
CA GLY A 220 10.56 -12.31 -17.71
C GLY A 220 9.08 -12.70 -17.79
N SER A 221 8.76 -13.94 -17.43
CA SER A 221 7.39 -14.45 -17.53
C SER A 221 6.46 -13.78 -16.51
N GLU A 222 5.28 -13.36 -16.92
CA GLU A 222 4.24 -12.87 -15.99
C GLU A 222 3.71 -13.96 -15.04
N GLN A 223 4.01 -15.24 -15.31
CA GLN A 223 3.62 -16.37 -14.48
C GLN A 223 4.59 -16.57 -13.33
N LEU A 224 4.06 -16.92 -12.16
CA LEU A 224 4.80 -17.32 -10.96
C LEU A 224 5.15 -18.82 -10.99
N TRP A 225 6.34 -19.16 -10.50
CA TRP A 225 6.96 -20.49 -10.60
C TRP A 225 7.49 -21.02 -9.26
N ALA A 226 8.07 -22.22 -9.30
CA ALA A 226 8.84 -22.79 -8.21
C ALA A 226 10.01 -21.85 -7.82
N GLY A 227 9.91 -21.26 -6.63
CA GLY A 227 10.87 -20.27 -6.12
C GLY A 227 10.23 -18.91 -5.81
N ASP A 228 9.06 -18.61 -6.39
CA ASP A 228 8.29 -17.42 -6.08
C ASP A 228 7.43 -17.62 -4.81
N VAL A 229 7.04 -16.51 -4.19
CA VAL A 229 6.24 -16.47 -2.96
C VAL A 229 5.05 -15.55 -3.15
N ILE A 230 3.87 -16.02 -2.80
CA ILE A 230 2.65 -15.23 -2.64
C ILE A 230 2.46 -15.03 -1.14
N VAL A 231 2.44 -13.78 -0.69
CA VAL A 231 2.13 -13.39 0.69
C VAL A 231 0.74 -12.76 0.66
N ALA A 232 -0.25 -13.43 1.23
CA ALA A 232 -1.64 -13.01 1.10
C ALA A 232 -2.32 -12.84 2.46
N SER A 233 -3.13 -11.79 2.58
CA SER A 233 -4.12 -11.63 3.65
C SER A 233 -5.50 -11.49 3.01
N VAL A 234 -6.56 -11.70 3.80
CA VAL A 234 -7.94 -11.41 3.35
C VAL A 234 -8.40 -10.00 3.70
N GLY A 235 -7.51 -9.20 4.29
CA GLY A 235 -7.72 -7.79 4.62
C GLY A 235 -8.57 -7.61 5.88
N VAL A 236 -9.10 -6.41 6.08
CA VAL A 236 -9.88 -5.94 7.23
C VAL A 236 -11.28 -5.43 6.83
N HIS A 237 -11.59 -5.42 5.54
CA HIS A 237 -12.85 -4.88 5.00
C HIS A 237 -13.92 -5.97 4.85
N ASP A 238 -14.92 -5.95 5.73
CA ASP A 238 -15.88 -7.05 5.98
C ASP A 238 -16.82 -7.41 4.82
N GLU A 239 -17.15 -6.48 3.91
CA GLU A 239 -18.12 -6.70 2.82
C GLU A 239 -17.73 -7.82 1.83
N SER A 240 -16.50 -8.34 1.90
CA SER A 240 -15.98 -9.39 1.02
C SER A 240 -15.21 -10.50 1.73
N VAL A 241 -15.22 -10.55 3.06
CA VAL A 241 -14.31 -11.41 3.83
C VAL A 241 -14.56 -12.89 3.58
N GLU A 242 -15.82 -13.34 3.57
CA GLU A 242 -16.13 -14.75 3.26
C GLU A 242 -15.68 -15.15 1.87
N THR A 243 -15.94 -14.28 0.89
CA THR A 243 -15.54 -14.50 -0.50
C THR A 243 -14.03 -14.59 -0.61
N ASN A 244 -13.29 -13.68 0.03
CA ASN A 244 -11.83 -13.66 0.04
C ASN A 244 -11.26 -14.88 0.76
N LEU A 245 -11.82 -15.27 1.90
CA LEU A 245 -11.42 -16.47 2.65
C LEU A 245 -11.60 -17.73 1.79
N ALA A 246 -12.76 -17.88 1.16
CA ALA A 246 -13.04 -19.01 0.28
C ALA A 246 -12.17 -18.99 -0.99
N GLY A 247 -11.96 -17.80 -1.58
CA GLY A 247 -11.13 -17.59 -2.76
C GLY A 247 -9.68 -17.96 -2.49
N LEU A 248 -9.08 -17.38 -1.44
CA LEU A 248 -7.70 -17.63 -1.05
C LEU A 248 -7.48 -19.08 -0.62
N SER A 249 -8.36 -19.65 0.21
CA SER A 249 -8.28 -21.06 0.57
C SER A 249 -8.43 -21.97 -0.67
N GLY A 250 -9.25 -21.57 -1.65
CA GLY A 250 -9.42 -22.31 -2.90
C GLY A 250 -8.17 -22.27 -3.77
N LEU A 251 -7.57 -21.09 -3.92
CA LEU A 251 -6.31 -20.89 -4.64
C LEU A 251 -5.20 -21.76 -4.04
N GLY A 252 -5.02 -21.70 -2.72
CA GLY A 252 -3.93 -22.44 -2.08
C GLY A 252 -4.08 -23.96 -2.13
N ARG A 253 -5.31 -24.51 -2.08
CA ARG A 253 -5.56 -25.93 -2.38
C ARG A 253 -5.21 -26.30 -3.82
N ALA A 254 -5.49 -25.41 -4.77
CA ALA A 254 -5.19 -25.65 -6.17
C ALA A 254 -3.67 -25.61 -6.41
N LEU A 255 -2.98 -24.64 -5.81
CA LEU A 255 -1.52 -24.56 -5.81
C LEU A 255 -0.91 -25.83 -5.25
N LEU A 256 -1.26 -26.27 -4.03
CA LEU A 256 -0.67 -27.45 -3.37
C LEU A 256 -0.72 -28.77 -4.17
N ARG A 257 -1.54 -28.86 -5.22
CA ARG A 257 -1.61 -30.03 -6.12
C ARG A 257 -0.55 -30.01 -7.22
N LEU A 258 0.16 -28.91 -7.41
CA LEU A 258 1.17 -28.74 -8.43
C LEU A 258 2.57 -28.99 -7.84
N PRO A 259 3.44 -29.73 -8.54
CA PRO A 259 4.79 -30.02 -8.06
C PRO A 259 5.70 -28.77 -8.11
N ASP A 260 5.60 -27.97 -9.18
CA ASP A 260 6.43 -26.79 -9.42
C ASP A 260 5.57 -25.53 -9.34
N ARG A 261 5.50 -24.92 -8.16
CA ARG A 261 4.56 -23.83 -7.86
C ARG A 261 5.17 -22.75 -6.98
N PRO A 262 4.59 -21.54 -6.97
CA PRO A 262 4.88 -20.59 -5.92
C PRO A 262 4.45 -21.12 -4.55
N ARG A 263 5.14 -20.67 -3.51
CA ARG A 263 4.72 -20.86 -2.11
C ARG A 263 3.63 -19.84 -1.76
N LEU A 264 2.58 -20.27 -1.08
CA LEU A 264 1.54 -19.41 -0.55
C LEU A 264 1.68 -19.29 0.97
N ILE A 265 2.03 -18.09 1.43
CA ILE A 265 2.08 -17.71 2.83
C ILE A 265 0.81 -16.91 3.14
N PHE A 266 0.01 -17.39 4.08
CA PHE A 266 -1.11 -16.61 4.60
C PHE A 266 -0.64 -15.77 5.80
N VAL A 267 -0.97 -14.48 5.78
CA VAL A 267 -0.74 -13.55 6.88
C VAL A 267 -2.08 -13.26 7.54
N ALA A 268 -2.19 -13.60 8.83
CA ALA A 268 -3.38 -13.29 9.61
C ALA A 268 -3.64 -11.79 9.62
N SER A 269 -4.90 -11.41 9.47
CA SER A 269 -5.31 -10.02 9.43
C SER A 269 -5.01 -9.33 10.76
N SER A 270 -4.53 -8.10 10.67
CA SER A 270 -4.32 -7.23 11.84
C SER A 270 -5.61 -7.08 12.63
N THR A 271 -5.52 -7.09 13.95
CA THR A 271 -6.62 -6.77 14.84
C THR A 271 -7.07 -5.33 14.63
N GLN A 272 -8.38 -5.15 14.49
CA GLN A 272 -8.98 -3.82 14.59
C GLN A 272 -9.14 -3.48 16.08
N HIS A 273 -8.74 -2.29 16.50
CA HIS A 273 -8.77 -1.84 17.89
C HIS A 273 -9.91 -0.85 18.16
N PHE A 274 -11.05 -0.96 17.48
CA PHE A 274 -12.20 -0.11 17.80
C PHE A 274 -12.76 -0.49 19.17
N ALA A 275 -13.28 0.49 19.91
CA ALA A 275 -13.96 0.28 21.19
C ALA A 275 -15.32 -0.42 21.01
N SER A 276 -15.27 -1.70 20.63
CA SER A 276 -16.38 -2.63 20.47
C SER A 276 -16.07 -3.93 21.20
N ALA A 277 -17.05 -4.83 21.29
CA ALA A 277 -16.91 -6.08 22.04
C ALA A 277 -15.81 -7.01 21.51
N ASP A 278 -15.46 -6.90 20.23
CA ASP A 278 -14.48 -7.74 19.55
C ASP A 278 -13.41 -6.95 18.77
N GLY A 279 -13.33 -5.63 18.99
CA GLY A 279 -12.36 -4.78 18.30
C GLY A 279 -12.81 -4.30 16.92
N THR A 280 -13.85 -4.90 16.33
CA THR A 280 -14.27 -4.59 14.96
C THR A 280 -14.99 -3.24 14.84
N TRP A 281 -14.83 -2.59 13.69
CA TRP A 281 -15.51 -1.34 13.34
C TRP A 281 -17.04 -1.49 13.32
N GLU A 282 -17.55 -2.60 12.76
CA GLU A 282 -18.97 -2.79 12.50
C GLU A 282 -19.83 -2.78 13.77
N ARG A 283 -19.27 -3.30 14.86
CA ARG A 283 -19.95 -3.47 16.14
C ARG A 283 -19.71 -2.32 17.11
N CYS A 284 -19.16 -1.23 16.62
CA CYS A 284 -18.91 -0.07 17.43
C CYS A 284 -20.22 0.68 17.74
N PRO A 285 -20.60 0.81 19.02
CA PRO A 285 -21.90 1.35 19.41
C PRO A 285 -21.98 2.88 19.33
N GLN A 286 -20.84 3.58 19.22
CA GLN A 286 -20.76 5.05 19.22
C GLN A 286 -20.07 5.55 17.95
N ARG A 287 -20.59 6.63 17.35
CA ARG A 287 -19.96 7.29 16.19
C ARG A 287 -19.54 8.70 16.58
N PRO A 288 -18.26 9.10 16.40
CA PRO A 288 -17.13 8.30 15.90
C PRO A 288 -16.60 7.29 16.93
N CYS A 289 -16.10 6.15 16.45
CA CYS A 289 -15.50 5.12 17.29
C CYS A 289 -14.14 5.56 17.82
N SER A 290 -13.93 5.41 19.13
CA SER A 290 -12.62 5.52 19.73
C SER A 290 -11.83 4.23 19.56
N CYS A 291 -10.50 4.33 19.63
CA CYS A 291 -9.64 3.16 19.70
C CYS A 291 -9.48 2.72 21.15
N GLN A 292 -9.24 1.43 21.36
CA GLN A 292 -8.88 0.87 22.67
C GLN A 292 -7.45 0.33 22.61
N PRO A 293 -6.64 0.55 23.67
CA PRO A 293 -5.21 0.24 23.64
C PRO A 293 -4.95 -1.27 23.54
N GLY A 294 -5.89 -2.10 24.01
CA GLY A 294 -5.74 -3.54 23.91
C GLY A 294 -7.08 -4.28 23.89
N LEU A 295 -6.98 -5.54 23.50
CA LEU A 295 -8.05 -6.50 23.34
C LEU A 295 -7.68 -7.79 24.04
N ARG A 296 -8.69 -8.56 24.46
CA ARG A 296 -8.43 -9.87 25.07
C ARG A 296 -8.01 -10.92 24.04
N ARG A 297 -8.47 -10.79 22.80
CA ARG A 297 -8.20 -11.68 21.68
C ARG A 297 -8.63 -11.04 20.36
N SER A 298 -8.07 -11.54 19.26
CA SER A 298 -8.52 -11.23 17.91
C SER A 298 -9.53 -12.27 17.43
N VAL A 299 -10.83 -11.91 17.41
CA VAL A 299 -11.89 -12.81 16.90
C VAL A 299 -11.67 -13.16 15.43
N ARG A 300 -11.03 -12.25 14.68
CA ARG A 300 -10.73 -12.42 13.27
C ARG A 300 -9.59 -13.42 13.05
N GLU A 301 -8.48 -13.25 13.76
CA GLU A 301 -7.37 -14.20 13.74
C GLU A 301 -7.83 -15.60 14.16
N ASP A 302 -8.59 -15.71 15.27
CA ASP A 302 -9.18 -16.96 15.75
C ASP A 302 -9.92 -17.69 14.62
N ARG A 303 -10.68 -16.93 13.82
CA ARG A 303 -11.46 -17.47 12.70
C ARG A 303 -10.57 -17.88 11.53
N GLU A 304 -9.64 -17.02 11.12
CA GLU A 304 -8.70 -17.29 10.03
C GLU A 304 -7.86 -18.54 10.31
N ALA A 305 -7.43 -18.73 11.56
CA ALA A 305 -6.71 -19.91 12.01
C ALA A 305 -7.51 -21.22 11.88
N THR A 306 -8.85 -21.17 11.88
CA THR A 306 -9.67 -22.38 11.63
C THR A 306 -9.69 -22.78 10.16
N ILE A 307 -9.50 -21.81 9.26
CA ILE A 307 -9.63 -21.94 7.81
C ILE A 307 -8.28 -22.29 7.20
N PHE A 308 -7.23 -21.54 7.50
CA PHE A 308 -5.91 -21.72 6.90
C PHE A 308 -5.06 -22.68 7.71
N ARG A 309 -4.55 -23.71 7.05
CA ARG A 309 -3.76 -24.78 7.66
C ARG A 309 -2.57 -25.11 6.76
N PRO A 310 -1.34 -25.02 7.29
CA PRO A 310 -0.13 -25.42 6.57
C PRO A 310 -0.25 -26.84 5.98
N GLY A 311 0.15 -27.00 4.73
CA GLY A 311 0.09 -28.26 3.99
C GLY A 311 -1.32 -28.68 3.51
N VAL A 312 -2.38 -27.94 3.88
CA VAL A 312 -3.76 -28.26 3.45
C VAL A 312 -4.25 -27.28 2.40
N ASN A 313 -4.12 -25.98 2.67
CA ASN A 313 -4.55 -24.91 1.77
C ASN A 313 -3.60 -23.72 1.74
N VAL A 314 -2.47 -23.78 2.45
CA VAL A 314 -1.37 -22.81 2.40
C VAL A 314 -0.07 -23.55 2.68
N ASP A 315 1.07 -23.00 2.33
CA ASP A 315 2.37 -23.51 2.77
C ASP A 315 2.63 -23.15 4.22
N GLU A 316 2.38 -21.90 4.58
CA GLU A 316 2.67 -21.33 5.89
C GLU A 316 1.55 -20.40 6.35
N VAL A 317 1.40 -20.28 7.67
CA VAL A 317 0.55 -19.29 8.31
C VAL A 317 1.43 -18.41 9.20
N LEU A 318 1.45 -17.12 8.93
CA LEU A 318 2.08 -16.11 9.78
C LEU A 318 1.00 -15.46 10.64
N THR A 319 1.00 -15.84 11.90
CA THR A 319 0.21 -15.21 12.97
C THR A 319 1.09 -14.26 13.75
N TRP A 320 0.51 -13.16 14.22
CA TRP A 320 1.21 -12.19 15.04
C TRP A 320 0.22 -11.62 16.05
N ASN A 321 0.63 -11.56 17.31
CA ASN A 321 -0.23 -11.07 18.38
C ASN A 321 -0.11 -9.55 18.44
N ASP A 322 -1.09 -8.86 17.88
CA ASP A 322 -1.21 -7.40 17.95
C ASP A 322 -2.28 -6.93 18.94
N THR A 323 -2.83 -7.83 19.75
CA THR A 323 -3.94 -7.51 20.65
C THR A 323 -3.62 -6.46 21.70
N ASP A 324 -2.35 -6.19 22.01
CA ASP A 324 -1.90 -5.14 22.93
C ASP A 324 -1.26 -3.93 22.22
N LEU A 325 -1.38 -3.84 20.89
CA LEU A 325 -0.73 -2.81 20.07
C LEU A 325 -1.67 -1.64 19.69
N GLY A 326 -2.88 -1.59 20.27
CA GLY A 326 -3.91 -0.63 19.90
C GLY A 326 -3.55 0.83 20.19
N GLU A 327 -2.64 1.05 21.14
CA GLU A 327 -2.13 2.40 21.46
C GLU A 327 -1.26 3.00 20.34
N TYR A 328 -0.71 2.15 19.46
CA TYR A 328 0.12 2.55 18.32
C TYR A 328 -0.68 2.74 17.03
N ASN A 329 -2.01 2.53 17.06
CA ASN A 329 -2.87 2.91 15.95
C ASN A 329 -2.86 4.42 15.75
N ILE A 330 -3.10 4.86 14.51
CA ILE A 330 -3.20 6.28 14.15
C ILE A 330 -4.22 7.01 15.03
N GLY A 331 -5.30 6.34 15.42
CA GLY A 331 -6.32 6.94 16.26
C GLY A 331 -7.28 7.83 15.47
N ASN A 332 -7.99 8.72 16.18
CA ASN A 332 -8.91 9.70 15.57
C ASN A 332 -9.96 9.11 14.59
N GLY A 333 -10.40 7.88 14.89
CA GLY A 333 -11.36 7.11 14.10
C GLY A 333 -10.73 6.15 13.09
N ASP A 334 -9.40 6.08 13.00
CA ASP A 334 -8.65 5.00 12.33
C ASP A 334 -7.99 4.10 13.38
N CYS A 335 -8.71 3.05 13.78
CA CYS A 335 -8.26 2.03 14.74
C CYS A 335 -7.87 0.73 14.04
N THR A 336 -7.41 0.85 12.80
CA THR A 336 -7.05 -0.30 11.96
C THR A 336 -5.65 -0.16 11.41
N HIS A 337 -5.25 1.06 11.05
CA HIS A 337 -3.91 1.32 10.58
C HIS A 337 -3.02 1.77 11.73
N TYR A 338 -1.74 1.40 11.64
CA TYR A 338 -0.72 1.78 12.61
C TYR A 338 0.04 3.03 12.16
N CYS A 339 0.60 3.76 13.12
CA CYS A 339 1.59 4.79 12.85
C CYS A 339 2.86 4.17 12.26
N MET A 340 3.50 4.88 11.33
CA MET A 340 4.78 4.51 10.72
C MET A 340 5.81 5.63 10.95
N PRO A 341 7.10 5.29 11.21
CA PRO A 341 7.60 3.94 11.57
C PRO A 341 6.93 3.39 12.84
N GLY A 342 6.93 2.06 13.01
CA GLY A 342 6.22 1.41 14.12
C GLY A 342 5.84 -0.04 13.83
N VAL A 343 4.66 -0.46 14.29
CA VAL A 343 4.16 -1.85 14.24
C VAL A 343 4.31 -2.57 12.89
N PRO A 344 4.15 -1.93 11.72
CA PRO A 344 4.36 -2.60 10.43
C PRO A 344 5.82 -2.97 10.09
N ASP A 345 6.80 -2.40 10.80
CA ASP A 345 8.25 -2.65 10.65
C ASP A 345 8.69 -3.96 11.33
#